data_AF-A0A522EZX3-F1
#
_entry.id   AF-A0A522EZX3-F1
#
_cell.length_a   1.000
_cell.length_b   1.000
_cell.length_c   1.000
_cell.angle_alpha   90.00
_cell.angle_beta   90.00
_cell.angle_gamma   90.00
#
_symmetry.space_group_name_H-M   'P 1'
#
loop_
_entity.id
_entity.type
_entity.pdbx_description
1 polymer ?
#
loop_
_entity_poly.entity_id
_entity_poly.type
_entity_poly.pdbx_seq_one_letter_code
_entity_poly.pdbx_strand_id
1 'polypeptide(L)' 'MKQEIRIIGGKYRGKKLHFPAIEGLRPTTDRVRETLFNW' A
#
# COMPACT_ATOMS: atom_id res chain seq x y z
N MET A 1 15.35 5.43 4.16
CA MET A 1 13.96 5.96 4.20
C MET A 1 13.03 4.77 4.41
N LYS A 2 12.13 4.80 5.40
CA LYS A 2 11.20 3.67 5.65
C LYS A 2 10.03 3.77 4.68
N GLN A 3 9.81 2.74 3.87
CA GLN A 3 8.69 2.68 2.95
C GLN A 3 7.52 1.99 3.66
N GLU A 4 6.32 2.58 3.62
CA GLU A 4 5.13 2.04 4.26
C GLU A 4 3.94 1.98 3.29
N ILE A 5 3.11 0.95 3.43
CA ILE A 5 1.79 0.85 2.77
C ILE A 5 0.71 0.56 3.80
N ARG A 6 -0.49 1.05 3.54
CA ARG A 6 -1.69 0.74 4.32
C ARG A 6 -2.59 -0.22 3.56
N ILE A 7 -3.15 -1.21 4.24
CA ILE A 7 -4.16 -2.09 3.69
C ILE A 7 -5.52 -1.36 3.71
N ILE A 8 -6.18 -1.27 2.56
CA ILE A 8 -7.42 -0.47 2.38
C ILE A 8 -8.73 -1.30 2.46
N GLY A 9 -8.64 -2.63 2.52
CA GLY A 9 -9.82 -3.51 2.49
C GLY A 9 -9.62 -4.88 3.14
N GLY A 10 -10.72 -5.64 3.25
CA GLY A 10 -10.75 -6.99 3.82
C GLY A 10 -10.45 -7.06 5.32
N LYS A 11 -10.15 -8.27 5.79
CA LYS A 11 -9.90 -8.61 7.22
C LYS A 11 -8.78 -7.79 7.88
N TYR A 12 -7.85 -7.25 7.09
CA TYR A 12 -6.69 -6.52 7.59
C TYR A 12 -6.72 -5.01 7.27
N ARG A 13 -7.90 -4.47 6.93
CA ARG A 13 -8.09 -3.03 6.66
C ARG A 13 -7.52 -2.18 7.80
N GLY A 14 -6.75 -1.15 7.45
CA GLY A 14 -6.11 -0.22 8.38
C GLY A 14 -4.72 -0.64 8.85
N LYS A 15 -4.28 -1.89 8.60
CA LYS A 15 -2.94 -2.33 8.97
C LYS A 15 -1.88 -1.62 8.13
N LYS A 16 -0.84 -1.11 8.79
CA LYS A 16 0.36 -0.57 8.14
C LYS A 16 1.42 -1.65 8.02
N LEU A 17 2.04 -1.76 6.84
CA LEU A 17 3.15 -2.65 6.58
C LEU A 17 4.38 -1.81 6.24
N HIS A 18 5.45 -2.05 6.98
CA HIS A 18 6.75 -1.44 6.73
C HIS A 18 7.62 -2.42 5.94
N PHE A 19 8.35 -1.91 4.96
CA PHE A 19 9.27 -2.70 4.15
C PHE A 19 10.52 -1.88 3.82
N PRO A 20 11.65 -2.55 3.55
CA PRO A 20 12.87 -1.87 3.14
C PRO A 20 12.63 -1.14 1.82
N ALA A 21 13.23 0.04 1.68
CA ALA A 21 13.29 0.73 0.40
C ALA A 21 14.31 0.01 -0.48
N ILE A 22 13.82 -0.67 -1.53
CA ILE A 22 14.64 -1.32 -2.55
C ILE A 22 14.53 -0.48 -3.82
N GLU A 23 15.66 -0.33 -4.51
CA GLU A 23 15.69 0.38 -5.78
C GLU A 23 14.75 -0.29 -6.80
N GLY A 24 13.93 0.52 -7.49
CA GLY A 24 12.91 0.03 -8.41
C GLY A 24 11.54 -0.30 -7.79
N LEU A 25 11.40 -0.34 -6.45
CA LEU A 25 10.07 -0.44 -5.81
C LEU A 25 9.32 0.89 -5.91
N ARG A 26 8.45 1.01 -6.90
CA ARG A 26 7.51 2.14 -7.00
C ARG A 26 6.34 1.90 -6.06
N PRO A 27 6.15 2.68 -4.98
CA PRO A 27 4.97 2.55 -4.14
C PRO A 27 3.72 2.97 -4.93
N THR A 28 2.74 2.08 -5.04
CA THR A 28 1.42 2.42 -5.59
C THR A 28 0.64 3.22 -4.54
N THR A 29 0.20 4.41 -4.92
CA THR A 29 -0.56 5.30 -4.02
C THR A 29 -1.87 4.63 -3.60
N ASP A 30 -2.37 5.01 -2.42
CA ASP A 30 -3.65 4.52 -1.89
C ASP A 30 -4.79 4.70 -2.92
N ARG A 31 -4.84 5.86 -3.60
CA ARG A 31 -5.86 6.17 -4.61
C ARG A 31 -5.90 5.16 -5.77
N VAL A 32 -4.74 4.77 -6.33
CA VAL A 32 -4.69 3.81 -7.44
C VAL A 32 -5.19 2.43 -6.98
N ARG A 33 -4.86 2.03 -5.75
CA ARG A 33 -5.37 0.79 -5.16
C ARG A 33 -6.86 0.87 -4.91
N GLU A 34 -7.37 1.99 -4.39
CA GLU A 34 -8.82 2.21 -4.21
C GLU A 34 -9.57 2.12 -5.54
N THR A 35 -9.08 2.77 -6.60
CA THR A 35 -9.71 2.69 -7.92
C THR A 35 -9.74 1.26 -8.46
N LEU A 36 -8.68 0.47 -8.26
CA LEU A 36 -8.62 -0.91 -8.74
C LEU A 36 -9.59 -1.84 -7.99
N PHE A 37 -9.77 -1.66 -6.68
CA PHE A 37 -10.58 -2.56 -5.84
C PHE A 37 -12.04 -2.10 -5.65
N ASN A 38 -12.36 -0.85 -5.95
CA ASN A 38 -13.73 -0.31 -5.85
C ASN A 38 -14.47 -0.28 -7.20
N TRP A 39 -13.83 -0.73 -8.28
CA TRP A 39 -14.53 -1.11 -9.51
C TRP A 39 -15.25 -2.43 -9.24
#